data_AF-A0A0W8F6U7-F1
#
_entry.id   AF-A0A0W8F6U7-F1
#
_cell.length_a   1.000
_cell.length_b   1.000
_cell.length_c   1.000
_cell.angle_alpha   90.00
_cell.angle_beta   90.00
_cell.angle_gamma   90.00
#
_symmetry.space_group_name_H-M   'P 1'
#
loop_
_entity.id
_entity.type
_entity.pdbx_description
1 polymer ?
#
loop_
_entity_poly.entity_id
_entity_poly.type
_entity_poly.pdbx_seq_one_letter_code
_entity_poly.pdbx_strand_id
1 'polypeptide(L)' 'MGNNRSLNTLKRLGFRPEGLLREYEFTQGSFHDQVVFALLRRDWKYFSE' A
#
# COMPACT_ATOMS: atom_id res chain seq x y z
N MET A 1 -6.57 5.46 13.68
CA MET A 1 -6.79 4.02 13.39
C MET A 1 -6.34 3.77 11.96
N GLY A 2 -5.27 3.00 11.77
CA GLY A 2 -4.67 2.79 10.45
C GLY A 2 -5.29 1.62 9.70
N ASN A 3 -5.14 1.62 8.37
CA ASN A 3 -5.65 0.61 7.44
C ASN A 3 -4.89 -0.75 7.51
N ASN A 4 -4.55 -1.22 8.72
CA ASN A 4 -3.68 -2.38 8.95
C ASN A 4 -4.18 -3.67 8.26
N ARG A 5 -5.50 -3.84 8.14
CA ARG A 5 -6.09 -4.97 7.40
C ARG A 5 -5.81 -4.88 5.90
N SER A 6 -6.00 -3.71 5.30
CA SER A 6 -5.69 -3.45 3.89
C SER A 6 -4.21 -3.65 3.59
N LEU A 7 -3.33 -3.13 4.46
CA LEU A 7 -1.88 -3.29 4.33
C LEU A 7 -1.45 -4.76 4.36
N ASN A 8 -2.06 -5.57 5.24
CA ASN A 8 -1.76 -6.99 5.32
C ASN A 8 -2.20 -7.76 4.07
N THR A 9 -3.31 -7.38 3.44
CA THR A 9 -3.74 -7.95 2.16
C THR A 9 -2.72 -7.66 1.06
N LEU A 10 -2.27 -6.41 0.92
CA LEU A 10 -1.25 -6.02 -0.07
C LEU A 10 0.05 -6.81 0.14
N LYS A 11 0.55 -6.88 1.38
CA LYS A 11 1.75 -7.67 1.72
C LYS A 11 1.57 -9.17 1.40
N ARG A 12 0.40 -9.75 1.68
CA ARG A 12 0.11 -11.15 1.36
C ARG A 12 0.14 -11.42 -0.13
N LEU A 13 -0.23 -10.45 -0.96
CA LEU A 13 -0.25 -10.55 -2.41
C LEU A 13 1.12 -10.28 -3.07
N GLY A 14 2.14 -9.91 -2.29
CA GLY A 14 3.50 -9.67 -2.79
C GLY A 14 3.84 -8.20 -3.02
N PHE A 15 2.91 -7.28 -2.77
CA PHE A 15 3.19 -5.84 -2.86
C PHE A 15 4.20 -5.41 -1.79
N ARG A 16 5.06 -4.44 -2.13
CA ARG A 16 6.06 -3.85 -1.25
C ARG A 16 5.80 -2.35 -1.08
N PRO A 17 5.99 -1.79 0.14
CA PRO A 17 5.93 -0.35 0.32
C PRO A 17 7.17 0.29 -0.31
N GLU A 18 6.96 1.33 -1.13
CA GLU A 18 8.04 2.03 -1.83
C GLU A 18 8.07 3.53 -1.56
N GLY A 19 7.05 4.07 -0.89
CA GLY A 19 7.03 5.48 -0.52
C GLY A 19 6.01 5.82 0.57
N LEU A 20 6.26 6.94 1.25
CA LEU A 20 5.34 7.59 2.17
C LEU A 20 5.12 9.03 1.70
N LEU A 21 3.91 9.34 1.28
CA LEU A 21 3.48 10.69 0.96
C LEU A 21 2.94 11.32 2.25
N ARG A 22 3.65 12.31 2.79
CA ARG A 22 3.27 12.98 4.03
C ARG A 22 2.22 14.05 3.76
N GLU A 23 1.18 14.09 4.58
CA GLU A 23 0.07 15.05 4.48
C GLU A 23 -0.51 15.15 3.06
N TYR A 24 -0.59 14.02 2.36
CA TYR A 24 -0.92 13.99 0.94
C TYR A 24 -2.41 14.25 0.68
N GLU A 25 -3.28 13.72 1.54
CA GLU A 25 -4.73 13.84 1.38
C GLU A 25 -5.35 14.65 2.52
N PHE A 26 -6.10 15.70 2.19
CA PHE A 26 -6.94 16.41 3.16
C PHE A 26 -8.36 15.87 3.10
N THR A 27 -8.76 15.12 4.12
CA THR A 27 -10.11 14.55 4.22
C THR A 27 -10.56 14.51 5.67
N GLN A 28 -11.88 14.63 5.90
CA GLN A 28 -12.47 14.69 7.24
C GLN A 28 -11.81 15.76 8.14
N GLY A 29 -11.47 16.92 7.55
CA GLY A 29 -10.91 18.06 8.28
C GLY A 29 -9.46 17.88 8.76
N SER A 30 -8.72 16.89 8.25
CA SER A 30 -7.32 16.67 8.62
C SER A 30 -6.50 16.15 7.43
N PHE A 31 -5.19 16.37 7.48
CA PHE A 31 -4.24 15.76 6.54
C PHE A 31 -3.91 14.34 6.96
N HIS A 32 -3.80 13.45 5.97
CA HIS A 32 -3.46 12.04 6.16
C HIS A 32 -2.26 11.66 5.30
N ASP A 33 -1.37 10.87 5.88
CA ASP A 33 -0.28 10.26 5.15
C ASP A 33 -0.78 9.09 4.30
N GLN A 34 -0.16 8.89 3.14
CA GLN A 34 -0.45 7.77 2.25
C GLN A 34 0.80 6.92 1.99
N VAL A 35 0.68 5.61 2.19
CA VAL A 35 1.74 4.66 1.85
C VAL A 35 1.53 4.14 0.43
N VAL A 36 2.54 4.31 -0.42
CA VAL A 36 2.53 3.82 -1.79
C VAL A 36 3.11 2.41 -1.83
N PHE A 37 2.37 1.50 -2.47
CA PHE A 37 2.79 0.11 -2.68
C PHE A 37 2.99 -0.15 -4.17
N ALA A 38 4.00 -0.94 -4.49
CA ALA A 38 4.23 -1.43 -5.84
C ALA A 38 4.32 -2.96 -5.85
N LEU A 39 4.08 -3.53 -7.03
CA LEU A 39 4.21 -4.96 -7.29
C LEU A 39 4.77 -5.14 -8.69
N LEU A 40 5.88 -5.88 -8.79
CA LEU A 40 6.40 -6.29 -10.09
C LEU A 40 5.73 -7.60 -10.50
N ARG A 41 5.63 -7.84 -11.80
CA ARG A 41 5.03 -9.07 -12.36
C ARG A 41 5.60 -10.35 -11.74
N ARG A 42 6.92 -10.42 -11.57
CA ARG A 42 7.63 -11.55 -10.95
C ARG A 42 7.34 -11.75 -9.46
N ASP A 43 6.89 -10.70 -8.77
CA ASP A 43 6.61 -10.73 -7.34
C ASP A 43 5.16 -11.13 -7.05
N TRP A 44 4.32 -11.23 -8.09
CA TRP A 44 2.93 -11.67 -7.94
C TRP A 44 2.88 -13.15 -7.60
N LYS A 45 2.34 -13.48 -6.43
CA LYS A 45 2.38 -14.85 -5.88
C LYS A 45 1.69 -15.91 -6.72
N TYR A 46 0.77 -15.52 -7.59
CA TYR A 46 0.05 -16.42 -8.49
C TYR A 46 0.49 -16.25 -9.94
N PHE A 47 1.64 -15.63 -10.17
CA PHE A 47 2.22 -15.58 -11.50
C PHE A 47 2.70 -16.98 -11.88
N SER A 48 1.93 -17.65 -12.73
CA SER A 48 2.37 -18.80 -13.52
C SER A 48 2.73 -18.30 -14.92
N GLU A 49 3.88 -18.73 -15.43
CA GLU A 49 4.36 -18.38 -16.77
C GLU A 49 3.66 -19.19 -17.86
#